data_AF-A0A484Y4P5-F1
#
_entry.id   AF-A0A484Y4P5-F1
#
_cell.length_a   1.000
_cell.length_b   1.000
_cell.length_c   1.000
_cell.angle_alpha   90.00
_cell.angle_beta   90.00
_cell.angle_gamma   90.00
#
_symmetry.space_group_name_H-M   'P 1'
#
loop_
_entity.id
_entity.type
_entity.pdbx_description
1 polymer ?
#
loop_
_entity_poly.entity_id
_entity_poly.type
_entity_poly.pdbx_seq_one_letter_code
_entity_poly.pdbx_strand_id
1 'polypeptide(L)' 'MPYLLEMKNITKTFGSVKAIDNVSLRLNAGESSHSVGKMGQVNQR' A
#
# COMPACT_ATOMS: atom_id res chain seq x y z
N MET A 1 -0.98 11.05 -19.62
CA MET A 1 0.18 10.11 -19.64
C MET A 1 -0.24 8.85 -18.92
N PRO A 2 0.02 7.64 -19.45
CA PRO A 2 -0.28 6.40 -18.74
C PRO A 2 0.60 6.25 -17.49
N TYR A 3 0.02 5.76 -16.39
CA TYR A 3 0.78 5.37 -15.21
C TYR A 3 1.70 4.19 -15.57
N LEU A 4 2.92 4.16 -15.03
CA LEU A 4 3.84 3.03 -15.20
C LEU A 4 3.33 1.81 -14.40
N LEU A 5 2.79 2.06 -13.22
CA LEU A 5 2.13 1.06 -12.40
C LEU A 5 0.92 1.69 -11.71
N GLU A 6 -0.23 1.03 -11.81
CA GLU A 6 -1.41 1.37 -11.02
C GLU A 6 -1.91 0.11 -10.32
N MET A 7 -2.01 0.19 -9.00
CA MET A 7 -2.62 -0.84 -8.17
C MET A 7 -3.71 -0.20 -7.32
N LYS A 8 -4.88 -0.83 -7.31
CA LYS A 8 -6.06 -0.33 -6.58
C LYS A 8 -6.51 -1.37 -5.58
N ASN A 9 -6.89 -0.92 -4.40
CA ASN A 9 -7.53 -1.73 -3.35
C ASN A 9 -6.74 -3.00 -3.02
N ILE A 10 -5.42 -2.88 -2.93
CA ILE A 10 -4.56 -4.01 -2.54
C ILE A 10 -4.84 -4.32 -1.08
N THR A 11 -5.15 -5.59 -0.81
CA THR A 11 -5.24 -6.13 0.54
C THR A 11 -4.30 -7.33 0.63
N LYS A 12 -3.50 -7.37 1.70
CA LYS A 12 -2.56 -8.47 1.98
C LYS A 12 -2.71 -8.90 3.43
N THR A 13 -2.97 -10.18 3.61
CA THR A 13 -3.10 -10.82 4.92
C THR A 13 -1.94 -11.78 5.19
N PHE A 14 -1.54 -11.86 6.45
CA PHE A 14 -0.62 -12.85 6.99
C PHE A 14 -1.27 -13.46 8.22
N GLY A 15 -1.80 -14.68 8.08
CA GLY A 15 -2.65 -15.30 9.10
C GLY A 15 -3.91 -14.46 9.35
N SER A 16 -4.17 -14.11 10.61
CA SER A 16 -5.29 -13.25 11.02
C SER A 16 -5.02 -11.74 10.85
N VAL A 17 -3.79 -11.34 10.53
CA VAL A 17 -3.41 -9.93 10.43
C VAL A 17 -3.56 -9.45 8.99
N LYS A 18 -4.31 -8.36 8.80
CA LYS A 18 -4.29 -7.58 7.56
C LYS A 18 -3.09 -6.62 7.59
N ALA A 19 -2.01 -6.97 6.91
CA ALA A 19 -0.82 -6.13 6.81
C ALA A 19 -1.01 -4.96 5.85
N ILE A 20 -1.82 -5.15 4.81
CA ILE A 20 -2.25 -4.09 3.90
C ILE A 20 -3.77 -4.21 3.79
N ASP A 21 -4.51 -3.14 4.03
CA ASP A 21 -5.97 -3.12 3.89
C ASP A 21 -6.38 -1.94 3.01
N ASN A 22 -6.94 -2.25 1.85
CA ASN A 22 -7.50 -1.29 0.90
C ASN A 22 -6.55 -0.13 0.52
N VAL A 23 -5.29 -0.46 0.21
CA VAL A 23 -4.30 0.54 -0.21
C VAL A 23 -4.26 0.67 -1.72
N SER A 24 -4.18 1.89 -2.23
CA SER A 24 -3.99 2.17 -3.66
C SER A 24 -2.63 2.82 -3.88
N LEU A 25 -1.91 2.38 -4.91
CA LEU A 25 -0.57 2.83 -5.26
C LEU A 25 -0.50 3.17 -6.75
N ARG A 26 0.10 4.32 -7.05
CA ARG A 26 0.32 4.80 -8.41
C ARG A 26 1.77 5.24 -8.56
N LEU A 27 2.41 4.78 -9.62
CA LEU A 27 3.74 5.20 -10.03
C LEU A 27 3.67 5.83 -11.41
N ASN A 28 4.17 7.06 -11.52
CA ASN A 28 4.46 7.70 -12.79
C ASN A 28 5.88 7.35 -13.25
N ALA A 29 6.10 7.29 -14.56
CA ALA A 29 7.44 7.11 -15.10
C ALA A 29 8.33 8.30 -14.73
N GLY A 30 9.47 8.04 -14.08
CA GLY A 30 10.41 9.06 -13.61
C GLY A 30 10.20 9.55 -12.17
N GLU A 31 9.15 9.09 -11.48
CA GLU A 31 8.95 9.36 -10.05
C GLU A 31 9.44 8.19 -9.19
N SER A 32 10.27 8.47 -8.18
CA SER A 32 10.67 7.49 -7.16
C SER A 32 9.78 7.65 -5.93
N SER A 33 8.64 6.94 -5.87
CA SER A 33 7.72 7.07 -4.73
C SER A 33 8.25 6.30 -3.53
N HIS A 34 8.77 7.01 -2.53
CA HIS A 34 9.03 6.46 -1.20
C HIS A 34 7.79 6.65 -0.33
N SER A 35 6.75 5.83 -0.53
CA SER A 35 5.71 5.69 0.48
C SER A 35 6.26 4.79 1.59
N VAL A 36 6.89 5.41 2.60
CA VAL A 36 7.09 4.78 3.90
C VAL A 36 5.70 4.50 4.44
N GLY A 37 5.27 3.24 4.35
CA GLY A 37 3.99 2.79 4.89
C GLY A 37 3.91 3.23 6.34
N LYS A 38 2.98 4.13 6.65
CA LYS A 38 2.71 4.51 8.03
C LYS A 38 2.17 3.26 8.72
N MET A 39 3.04 2.58 9.46
CA MET A 39 2.75 1.38 10.24
C MET A 39 1.55 1.69 11.15
N GLY A 40 0.40 1.08 10.83
CA GLY A 40 -0.81 1.18 11.65
C GLY A 40 -0.54 0.58 13.02
N GLN A 41 -0.88 1.33 14.06
CA GLN A 41 -0.59 0.98 15.44
C GLN A 41 -1.22 -0.37 15.82
N VAL A 42 -0.42 -1.23 16.44
CA VAL A 42 -0.92 -2.39 17.21
C VAL A 42 -1.81 -1.85 18.32
N ASN A 43 -3.12 -1.96 18.15
CA ASN A 43 -4.07 -1.82 19.24
C ASN A 43 -4.17 -3.18 19.94
N GLN A 44 -3.38 -3.34 20.99
CA GLN A 44 -3.63 -4.35 22.03
C GLN A 44 -4.61 -3.75 23.03
N ARG A 45 -5.90 -4.03 22.86
CA ARG A 45 -6.90 -4.03 23.93
C ARG A 45 -7.89 -5.15 23.68
#